data_AF-A0A3M0JN00-F1
#
_entry.id   AF-A0A3M0JN00-F1
#
_cell.length_a   1.000
_cell.length_b   1.000
_cell.length_c   1.000
_cell.angle_alpha   90.00
_cell.angle_beta   90.00
_cell.angle_gamma   90.00
#
_symmetry.space_group_name_H-M   'P 1'
#
loop_
_entity.id
_entity.type
_entity.pdbx_description
1 polymer ?
#
loop_
_entity_poly.entity_id
_entity_poly.type
_entity_poly.pdbx_seq_one_letter_code
_entity_poly.pdbx_strand_id
1 'polypeptide(L)'
;MRAPRNTNQFLMREKYQLMHLRSDSVGTESGGSDCEMDPLDMDSYLGVLENARGALMECAGEPGPAARSPPARAGGGAAAGSPQEESQQYFPSEDDVIESELFMERDFDEFYSRIA
;
A
#
# COMPACT_ATOMS: atom_id res chain seq x y z
N MET A 1 -39.49 -6.34 3.71
CA MET A 1 -38.34 -7.01 4.36
C MET A 1 -38.47 -6.85 5.86
N ARG A 2 -38.74 -7.93 6.60
CA ARG A 2 -38.94 -7.86 8.06
C ARG A 2 -37.72 -8.45 8.75
N ALA A 3 -37.13 -7.69 9.67
CA ALA A 3 -36.00 -8.16 10.46
C ALA A 3 -36.42 -9.37 11.32
N PRO A 4 -35.52 -10.35 11.55
CA PRO A 4 -35.78 -11.47 12.43
C PRO A 4 -36.22 -11.01 13.81
N ARG A 5 -37.17 -11.74 14.42
CA ARG A 5 -37.75 -11.42 15.73
C ARG A 5 -36.71 -11.28 16.85
N ASN A 6 -35.56 -11.93 16.70
CA ASN A 6 -34.41 -11.83 17.58
C ASN A 6 -33.16 -11.61 16.71
N THR A 7 -32.92 -10.34 16.38
CA THR A 7 -31.78 -9.90 15.57
C THR A 7 -30.45 -10.34 16.17
N ASN A 8 -30.30 -10.29 17.50
CA ASN A 8 -29.06 -10.72 18.16
C ASN A 8 -28.77 -12.22 17.95
N GLN A 9 -29.76 -13.11 18.05
CA GLN A 9 -29.56 -14.53 17.76
C GLN A 9 -29.25 -14.78 16.29
N PHE A 10 -29.90 -14.07 15.37
CA PHE A 10 -29.61 -14.17 13.94
C PHE A 10 -28.18 -13.75 13.66
N LEU A 11 -27.77 -12.57 14.14
CA LEU A 11 -26.42 -12.04 13.99
C LEU A 11 -25.36 -12.99 14.55
N MET A 12 -25.61 -13.56 15.73
CA MET A 12 -24.69 -14.53 16.33
C MET A 12 -24.57 -15.78 15.46
N ARG A 13 -25.68 -16.36 15.01
CA ARG A 13 -25.67 -17.55 14.15
C ARG A 13 -24.94 -17.29 12.84
N GLU A 14 -25.23 -16.19 12.16
CA GLU A 14 -24.58 -15.80 10.91
C GLU A 14 -23.09 -15.57 11.11
N LYS A 15 -22.70 -14.86 12.19
CA LYS A 15 -21.29 -14.63 12.53
C LYS A 15 -20.56 -15.97 12.71
N TYR A 16 -21.13 -16.89 13.47
CA TYR A 16 -20.50 -18.19 13.69
C TYR A 16 -20.41 -18.99 12.39
N GLN A 17 -21.48 -19.04 11.58
CA GLN A 17 -21.44 -19.72 10.28
C GLN A 17 -20.36 -19.15 9.36
N LEU A 18 -20.25 -17.82 9.30
CA LEU A 18 -19.26 -17.16 8.46
C LEU A 18 -17.82 -17.36 8.95
N MET A 19 -17.62 -17.47 10.27
CA MET A 19 -16.31 -17.85 10.83
C MET A 19 -15.90 -19.27 10.40
N HIS A 20 -16.82 -20.25 10.42
CA HIS A 20 -16.50 -21.62 10.04
C HIS A 20 -16.28 -21.75 8.53
N LEU A 21 -17.06 -21.04 7.71
CA LEU A 21 -16.88 -21.05 6.25
C LEU A 21 -15.51 -20.49 5.82
N ARG A 22 -14.97 -19.53 6.57
CA ARG A 22 -13.60 -19.03 6.38
C ARG A 22 -12.54 -20.04 6.77
N SER A 23 -12.80 -20.85 7.79
CA SER A 23 -11.88 -21.87 8.29
C SER A 23 -11.79 -23.09 7.38
N ASP A 24 -12.80 -23.35 6.54
CA ASP A 24 -12.81 -24.50 5.63
C ASP A 24 -12.05 -24.24 4.31
N SER A 25 -11.46 -23.04 4.13
CA SER A 25 -10.60 -22.72 2.98
C SER A 25 -9.11 -22.85 3.29
N VAL A 26 -8.74 -23.82 4.14
CA VAL A 26 -7.38 -24.39 4.10
C VAL A 26 -7.37 -25.56 3.13
N GLY A 27 -6.89 -25.27 1.91
CA GLY A 27 -6.13 -26.19 1.08
C GLY A 27 -6.82 -27.50 0.72
N THR A 28 -7.62 -27.49 -0.35
CA THR A 28 -7.61 -28.63 -1.26
C THR A 28 -6.19 -28.78 -1.78
N GLU A 29 -5.51 -29.83 -1.34
CA GLU A 29 -4.38 -30.45 -2.05
C GLU A 29 -4.81 -30.74 -3.51
N SER A 30 -4.56 -29.79 -4.40
CA SER A 30 -4.54 -30.06 -5.83
C SER A 30 -3.17 -29.61 -6.31
N GLY A 31 -2.30 -30.60 -6.46
CA GLY A 31 -0.95 -30.42 -6.96
C GLY A 31 -0.96 -29.63 -8.26
N GLY A 32 -0.36 -28.44 -8.19
CA GLY A 32 -0.12 -27.55 -9.31
C GLY A 32 0.85 -26.51 -8.82
N SER A 33 2.14 -26.84 -8.89
CA SER A 33 3.21 -25.86 -8.83
C SER A 33 3.09 -24.97 -10.07
N ASP A 34 2.18 -24.01 -10.02
CA ASP A 34 2.23 -22.84 -10.88
C ASP A 34 2.43 -21.67 -9.94
N CYS A 35 3.61 -21.07 -10.02
CA CYS A 35 3.93 -19.81 -9.38
C CYS A 35 3.14 -18.69 -10.08
N GLU A 36 1.81 -18.74 -9.96
CA GLU A 36 0.96 -17.57 -10.12
C GLU A 36 1.30 -16.66 -8.95
N MET A 37 2.17 -15.68 -9.23
CA MET A 37 2.51 -14.61 -8.32
C MET A 37 1.24 -13.79 -8.09
N ASP A 38 0.41 -14.21 -7.12
CA ASP A 38 -0.73 -13.42 -6.68
C ASP A 38 -0.17 -12.08 -6.14
N PRO A 39 -0.40 -10.94 -6.81
CA PRO A 39 0.16 -9.67 -6.38
C PRO A 39 -0.38 -9.21 -5.02
N LEU A 40 -1.41 -9.87 -4.49
CA LEU A 40 -2.03 -9.58 -3.20
C LEU A 40 -1.56 -10.53 -2.07
N ASP A 41 -0.84 -11.59 -2.39
CA ASP A 41 -0.29 -12.51 -1.40
C ASP A 41 1.04 -11.97 -0.86
N MET A 42 1.01 -11.48 0.38
CA MET A 42 2.18 -10.88 1.02
C MET A 42 3.31 -11.90 1.24
N ASP A 43 2.99 -13.17 1.45
CA ASP A 43 4.00 -14.21 1.72
C ASP A 43 4.84 -14.49 0.46
N SER A 44 4.19 -14.51 -0.71
CA SER A 44 4.86 -14.60 -2.02
C SER A 44 5.79 -13.41 -2.31
N TYR A 45 5.35 -12.18 -2.00
CA TYR A 45 6.17 -10.98 -2.14
C TYR A 45 7.40 -11.00 -1.21
N LEU A 46 7.19 -11.34 0.07
CA LEU A 46 8.25 -11.43 1.06
C LEU A 46 9.28 -12.51 0.71
N GLY A 47 8.84 -13.66 0.19
CA GLY A 47 9.71 -14.74 -0.26
C GLY A 47 10.64 -14.34 -1.41
N VAL A 48 10.15 -13.54 -2.37
CA VAL A 48 10.99 -13.02 -3.47
C VAL A 48 12.03 -12.01 -2.97
N LEU A 49 11.66 -11.14 -2.03
CA LEU A 49 12.60 -10.21 -1.41
C LEU A 49 13.70 -10.93 -0.62
N GLU A 50 13.32 -11.96 0.14
CA GLU A 50 14.28 -12.74 0.92
C GLU A 50 15.25 -13.51 0.00
N ASN A 51 14.75 -14.08 -1.09
CA ASN A 51 15.57 -14.75 -2.10
C ASN A 51 16.53 -13.78 -2.80
N ALA A 52 16.04 -12.62 -3.25
CA ALA A 52 16.88 -11.57 -3.85
C ALA A 52 17.97 -11.08 -2.90
N ARG A 53 17.66 -10.97 -1.59
CA ARG A 53 18.63 -10.61 -0.57
C ARG A 53 19.73 -11.67 -0.41
N GLY A 54 19.35 -12.96 -0.43
CA GLY A 54 20.30 -14.07 -0.42
C GLY A 54 21.27 -14.01 -1.60
N ALA A 55 20.77 -13.82 -2.82
CA ALA A 55 21.58 -13.72 -4.03
C ALA A 55 22.53 -12.50 -4.05
N LEU A 56 22.08 -11.35 -3.53
CA LEU A 56 22.90 -10.13 -3.46
C LEU A 56 24.03 -10.25 -2.44
N MET A 57 23.78 -10.89 -1.30
CA MET A 57 24.74 -11.02 -0.22
C MET A 57 25.82 -12.07 -0.53
N GLU A 58 25.52 -13.07 -1.36
CA GLU A 58 26.48 -14.07 -1.86
C GLU A 58 27.51 -13.47 -2.84
N CYS A 59 27.22 -12.32 -3.47
CA CYS A 59 28.15 -11.61 -4.35
C CYS A 59 29.06 -10.59 -3.63
N ALA A 60 28.78 -10.26 -2.37
CA ALA A 60 29.53 -9.24 -1.61
C ALA A 60 30.80 -9.78 -0.90
N GLY A 61 31.24 -11.00 -1.26
CA GLY A 61 32.30 -11.74 -0.58
C GLY A 61 33.72 -11.63 -1.13
N GLU A 62 34.05 -10.67 -2.01
CA GLU A 62 35.42 -10.51 -2.55
C GLU A 62 35.88 -9.04 -2.55
N PRO A 63 37.06 -8.69 -1.96
CA PRO A 63 37.53 -7.32 -1.93
C PRO A 63 38.47 -6.96 -3.11
N GLY A 64 38.02 -6.07 -4.00
CA GLY A 64 38.85 -5.09 -4.75
C GLY A 64 38.98 -5.27 -6.29
N PRO A 65 39.63 -4.34 -7.03
CA PRO A 65 39.91 -2.92 -6.77
C PRO A 65 39.21 -1.96 -7.76
N ALA A 66 39.27 -0.66 -7.46
CA ALA A 66 38.64 0.45 -8.17
C ALA A 66 38.89 0.54 -9.69
N ALA A 67 37.82 0.72 -10.47
CA ALA A 67 37.74 1.34 -11.81
C ALA A 67 36.29 1.18 -12.31
N ARG A 68 35.54 2.12 -12.88
CA ARG A 68 35.76 3.45 -13.46
C ARG A 68 34.36 4.10 -13.52
N SER A 69 34.19 5.26 -12.89
CA SER A 69 33.02 6.12 -13.09
C SER A 69 33.07 6.82 -14.46
N PRO A 70 31.94 6.99 -15.19
CA PRO A 70 31.87 7.97 -16.26
C PRO A 70 31.58 9.37 -15.67
N PRO A 71 32.02 10.45 -16.34
CA PRO A 71 32.11 11.78 -15.75
C PRO A 71 30.76 12.48 -15.66
N ALA A 72 30.65 13.30 -14.61
CA ALA A 72 29.57 14.22 -14.35
C ALA A 72 29.23 15.11 -15.55
N ARG A 73 27.94 15.26 -15.84
CA ARG A 73 27.39 16.52 -16.34
C ARG A 73 26.71 17.22 -15.18
N ALA A 74 27.23 18.39 -14.86
CA ALA A 74 26.88 19.22 -13.73
C ALA A 74 25.40 19.64 -13.74
N GLY A 75 24.73 19.37 -12.62
CA GLY A 75 23.57 20.10 -12.10
C GLY A 75 23.70 20.02 -10.58
N GLY A 76 24.05 21.14 -9.94
CA GLY A 76 24.54 21.16 -8.56
C GLY A 76 23.53 20.72 -7.50
N GLY A 77 24.05 20.10 -6.44
CA GLY A 77 23.29 19.75 -5.25
C GLY A 77 23.98 18.64 -4.48
N ALA A 78 24.55 18.96 -3.33
CA ALA A 78 25.42 18.09 -2.55
C ALA A 78 24.70 16.85 -1.97
N ALA A 79 25.51 15.81 -1.77
CA ALA A 79 25.17 14.58 -1.08
C ALA A 79 24.58 14.78 0.32
N ALA A 80 23.59 13.96 0.67
CA ALA A 80 23.55 13.10 1.86
C ALA A 80 22.10 12.87 2.33
N GLY A 81 21.73 11.59 2.46
CA GLY A 81 20.46 11.15 3.04
C GLY A 81 19.44 10.74 1.99
N SER A 82 19.22 9.44 1.84
CA SER A 82 17.94 8.94 1.36
C SER A 82 16.83 9.56 2.23
N PRO A 83 15.84 10.29 1.69
CA PRO A 83 14.66 10.59 2.48
C PRO A 83 13.97 9.24 2.71
N GLN A 84 14.12 8.73 3.93
CA GLN A 84 13.16 7.77 4.46
C GLN A 84 11.85 8.55 4.49
N GLU A 85 11.05 8.42 3.42
CA GLU A 85 9.73 9.01 3.32
C GLU A 85 8.83 8.30 4.32
N GLU A 86 8.94 8.70 5.58
CA GLU A 86 7.96 8.39 6.59
C GLU A 86 6.65 9.03 6.12
N SER A 87 5.75 8.24 5.56
CA SER A 87 4.38 8.65 5.25
C SER A 87 3.68 8.99 6.57
N GLN A 88 3.88 10.22 7.03
CA GLN A 88 3.20 10.72 8.21
C GLN A 88 1.74 10.93 7.88
N GLN A 89 0.87 10.56 8.81
CA GLN A 89 -0.56 10.73 8.67
C GLN A 89 -0.88 12.22 8.80
N TYR A 90 -1.27 12.85 7.69
CA TYR A 90 -1.67 14.26 7.67
C TYR A 90 -3.06 14.40 8.31
N PHE A 91 -3.14 15.26 9.33
CA PHE A 91 -4.38 15.68 9.95
C PHE A 91 -4.60 17.15 9.60
N PRO A 92 -5.65 17.48 8.84
CA PRO A 92 -5.95 18.87 8.51
C PRO A 92 -6.14 19.70 9.77
N SER A 93 -5.50 20.86 9.80
CA SER A 93 -5.73 21.91 10.78
C SER A 93 -7.02 22.67 10.48
N GLU A 94 -7.45 23.49 11.43
CA GLU A 94 -8.59 24.39 11.23
C GLU A 94 -8.35 25.35 10.05
N ASP A 95 -7.12 25.83 9.88
CA ASP A 95 -6.73 26.70 8.76
C ASP A 95 -6.90 25.98 7.42
N ASP A 96 -6.51 24.70 7.34
CA ASP A 96 -6.67 23.90 6.12
C ASP A 96 -8.15 23.75 5.72
N VAL A 97 -9.03 23.62 6.72
CA VAL A 97 -10.48 23.55 6.50
C VAL A 97 -11.01 24.88 5.98
N ILE A 98 -10.63 25.99 6.61
CA ILE A 98 -11.06 27.34 6.20
C ILE A 98 -10.57 27.65 4.77
N GLU A 99 -9.33 27.31 4.44
CA GLU A 99 -8.79 27.50 3.10
C GLU A 99 -9.56 26.69 2.05
N SER A 100 -9.94 25.46 2.38
CA SER A 100 -10.73 24.60 1.49
C SER A 100 -12.14 25.17 1.22
N GLU A 101 -12.78 25.75 2.25
CA GLU A 101 -14.10 26.36 2.14
C GLU A 101 -14.05 27.62 1.26
N LEU A 102 -13.08 28.51 1.51
CA LEU A 102 -12.87 29.73 0.71
C LEU A 102 -12.50 29.43 -0.75
N PHE A 103 -11.81 28.32 -1.00
CA PHE A 103 -11.53 27.86 -2.36
C PHE A 103 -12.82 27.41 -3.07
N MET A 104 -13.63 26.58 -2.40
CA MET A 104 -14.88 26.07 -2.97
C MET A 104 -15.90 27.16 -3.24
N GLU A 105 -16.09 28.12 -2.33
CA GLU A 105 -17.01 29.24 -2.52
C GLU A 105 -16.64 30.07 -3.75
N ARG A 106 -15.35 30.37 -3.90
CA ARG A 106 -14.85 31.17 -5.03
C ARG A 106 -15.00 30.46 -6.36
N ASP A 107 -14.70 29.15 -6.41
CA ASP A 107 -14.86 28.33 -7.61
C ASP A 107 -16.35 28.22 -7.98
N PHE A 108 -17.23 28.08 -6.99
CA PHE A 108 -18.67 28.05 -7.19
C PHE A 108 -19.20 29.38 -7.75
N ASP A 109 -18.78 30.52 -7.21
CA ASP A 109 -19.16 31.85 -7.69
C ASP A 109 -18.66 32.10 -9.12
N GLU A 110 -17.42 31.69 -9.42
CA GLU A 110 -16.86 31.77 -10.78
C GLU A 110 -17.65 30.88 -11.75
N PHE A 111 -17.94 29.64 -11.35
CA PHE A 111 -18.75 28.73 -12.15
C PHE A 111 -20.13 29.30 -12.43
N TYR A 112 -20.84 29.79 -11.40
CA TYR A 112 -22.17 30.37 -11.53
C TYR A 112 -22.17 31.59 -12.45
N SER A 113 -21.17 32.47 -12.29
CA SER A 113 -20.99 33.65 -13.13
C SER A 113 -20.72 33.32 -14.60
N ARG A 114 -20.22 32.11 -14.89
CA ARG A 114 -19.95 31.63 -16.26
C ARG A 114 -21.17 31.01 -16.93
N ILE A 115 -22.14 30.53 -16.15
CA ILE A 115 -23.36 29.87 -16.66
C ILE A 115 -24.61 30.75 -16.59
N ALA A 116 -24.58 31.87 -15.87
CA ALA A 116 -25.63 32.89 -15.80
C ALA A 116 -25.51 33.90 -16.96
#